data_AF-A3SQ12-F1
#
_entry.id   AF-A3SQ12-F1
#
_cell.length_a   1.000
_cell.length_b   1.000
_cell.length_c   1.000
_cell.angle_alpha   90.00
_cell.angle_beta   90.00
_cell.angle_gamma   90.00
#
_symmetry.space_group_name_H-M   'P 1'
#
loop_
_entity.id
_entity.type
_entity.pdbx_description
1 polymer ?
#
loop_
_entity_poly.entity_id
_entity_poly.type
_entity_poly.pdbx_seq_one_letter_code
_entity_poly.pdbx_strand_id
1 'polypeptide(L)'
;MGRAAALTGVWLFCGTVGASGQAALPELLPLPSGGVAHLHETLSDRPGPGLIYRFRFVQDGFEVTEGGFDAVMSDLQYLCDSYAVPRLPSVGPQPDQVVISLAGAKTVFGEPTPGVAQVFEAFRVENGVCIWEEF
;
A
#
# COMPACT_ATOMS: atom_id res chain seq x y z
N MET A 1 27.28 72.95 -20.30
CA MET A 1 25.88 72.71 -19.90
C MET A 1 25.49 71.36 -20.51
N GLY A 2 25.24 70.25 -19.82
CA GLY A 2 24.34 69.92 -18.70
C GLY A 2 23.32 68.89 -19.27
N ARG A 3 22.89 67.78 -18.67
CA ARG A 3 23.03 67.14 -17.36
C ARG A 3 22.87 65.62 -17.57
N ALA A 4 23.47 64.81 -16.70
CA ALA A 4 23.24 63.37 -16.58
C ALA A 4 21.82 63.04 -16.07
N ALA A 5 21.28 61.88 -16.44
CA ALA A 5 20.12 61.26 -15.80
C ALA A 5 20.34 59.75 -15.67
N ALA A 6 20.42 59.29 -14.41
CA ALA A 6 20.50 57.90 -14.01
C ALA A 6 19.10 57.27 -14.00
N LEU A 7 18.97 56.01 -14.39
CA LEU A 7 17.77 55.20 -14.13
C LEU A 7 18.18 53.80 -13.65
N THR A 8 18.24 53.70 -12.33
CA THR A 8 17.63 52.69 -11.46
C THR A 8 17.38 51.30 -12.06
N GLY A 9 18.09 50.32 -11.51
CA GLY A 9 17.96 48.90 -11.83
C GLY A 9 16.69 48.25 -11.28
N VAL A 10 16.32 47.13 -11.92
CA VAL A 10 15.34 46.18 -11.45
C VAL A 10 16.00 44.81 -11.53
N TRP A 11 16.43 44.28 -10.38
CA TRP A 11 16.88 42.90 -10.27
C TRP A 11 15.65 42.00 -10.10
N LEU A 12 15.30 41.27 -11.16
CA LEU A 12 14.33 40.18 -11.08
C LEU A 12 14.95 39.04 -10.25
N PHE A 13 14.54 38.91 -8.99
CA PHE A 13 14.78 37.69 -8.22
C PHE A 13 13.81 36.60 -8.71
N CYS A 14 14.35 35.64 -9.46
CA CYS A 14 13.68 34.38 -9.76
C CYS A 14 13.65 33.54 -8.47
N GLY A 15 12.55 33.62 -7.73
CA GLY A 15 12.34 32.80 -6.52
C GLY A 15 12.10 31.34 -6.90
N THR A 16 13.00 30.45 -6.49
CA THR A 16 12.82 29.01 -6.56
C THR A 16 11.78 28.56 -5.53
N VAL A 17 10.59 28.19 -5.99
CA VAL A 17 9.58 27.55 -5.14
C VAL A 17 10.06 26.11 -4.86
N GLY A 18 10.54 25.87 -3.64
CA GLY A 18 10.84 24.52 -3.16
C GLY A 18 9.55 23.73 -2.96
N ALA A 19 9.38 22.66 -3.72
CA ALA A 19 8.29 21.71 -3.52
C ALA A 19 8.51 20.98 -2.19
N SER A 20 7.74 21.35 -1.18
CA SER A 20 7.65 20.59 0.08
C SER A 20 6.75 19.39 -0.18
N GLY A 21 7.30 18.18 -0.17
CA GLY A 21 6.50 16.95 -0.23
C GLY A 21 5.64 16.84 1.03
N GLN A 22 4.33 17.04 0.92
CA GLN A 22 3.41 16.63 1.97
C GLN A 22 3.46 15.10 2.09
N ALA A 23 3.87 14.60 3.26
CA ALA A 23 3.60 13.22 3.62
C ALA A 23 2.08 13.05 3.72
N ALA A 24 1.50 12.28 2.80
CA ALA A 24 0.09 11.93 2.87
C ALA A 24 -0.15 11.08 4.13
N LEU A 25 -1.23 11.37 4.84
CA LEU A 25 -1.69 10.49 5.92
C LEU A 25 -2.11 9.14 5.33
N PRO A 26 -1.86 8.03 6.04
CA PRO A 26 -2.26 6.71 5.57
C PRO A 26 -3.78 6.64 5.39
N GLU A 27 -4.20 6.04 4.27
CA GLU A 27 -5.60 5.74 4.00
C GLU A 27 -6.10 4.69 5.00
N LEU A 28 -7.16 5.02 5.73
CA LEU A 28 -7.79 4.13 6.70
C LEU A 28 -8.88 3.31 6.01
N LEU A 29 -8.78 1.99 6.14
CA LEU A 29 -9.63 1.00 5.48
C LEU A 29 -10.47 0.28 6.55
N PRO A 30 -11.76 0.61 6.70
CA PRO A 30 -12.63 -0.14 7.59
C PRO A 30 -12.79 -1.57 7.06
N LEU A 31 -12.62 -2.55 7.94
CA LEU A 31 -12.69 -3.97 7.60
C LEU A 31 -14.07 -4.56 7.93
N PRO A 32 -14.53 -5.58 7.18
CA PRO A 32 -15.75 -6.32 7.50
C PRO A 32 -15.84 -6.83 8.95
N SER A 33 -14.73 -7.25 9.54
CA SER A 33 -14.65 -7.70 10.93
C SER A 33 -14.85 -6.57 11.97
N GLY A 34 -14.87 -5.32 11.54
CA GLY A 34 -14.98 -4.12 12.38
C GLY A 34 -13.63 -3.48 12.73
N GLY A 35 -12.51 -4.06 12.30
CA GLY A 35 -11.18 -3.46 12.41
C GLY A 35 -10.97 -2.27 11.45
N VAL A 36 -9.82 -1.60 11.58
CA VAL A 36 -9.35 -0.60 10.62
C VAL A 36 -7.92 -0.93 10.24
N ALA A 37 -7.69 -1.15 8.95
CA ALA A 37 -6.37 -1.38 8.40
C ALA A 37 -5.83 -0.14 7.69
N HIS A 38 -4.53 -0.09 7.49
CA HIS A 38 -3.89 0.84 6.56
C HIS A 38 -2.79 0.12 5.77
N LEU A 39 -2.52 0.58 4.55
CA LEU A 39 -1.41 0.05 3.76
C LEU A 39 -0.09 0.37 4.47
N HIS A 40 0.72 -0.67 4.69
CA HIS A 40 2.10 -0.53 5.16
C HIS A 40 3.07 -0.45 3.98
N GLU A 41 3.00 -1.42 3.06
CA GLU A 41 3.81 -1.41 1.84
C GLU A 41 3.22 -2.30 0.74
N THR A 42 3.66 -2.05 -0.50
CA THR A 42 3.42 -2.95 -1.64
C THR A 42 4.76 -3.42 -2.18
N LEU A 43 4.91 -4.74 -2.28
CA LEU A 43 6.10 -5.39 -2.83
C LEU A 43 5.72 -6.13 -4.11
N SER A 44 6.69 -6.27 -5.01
CA SER A 44 6.53 -7.13 -6.18
C SER A 44 7.78 -7.95 -6.38
N ASP A 45 7.62 -9.25 -6.54
CA ASP A 45 8.69 -10.19 -6.78
C ASP A 45 8.27 -11.26 -7.80
N ARG A 46 9.24 -12.06 -8.26
CA ARG A 46 9.00 -13.20 -9.15
C ARG A 46 9.60 -14.51 -8.61
N PRO A 47 9.19 -14.96 -7.42
CA PRO A 47 9.58 -16.28 -6.93
C PRO A 47 8.71 -17.35 -7.60
N GLY A 48 9.31 -18.42 -8.10
CA GLY A 48 8.56 -19.53 -8.69
C GLY A 48 7.92 -19.19 -10.04
N PRO A 49 6.63 -19.54 -10.28
CA PRO A 49 6.07 -19.62 -11.64
C PRO A 49 5.77 -18.27 -12.31
N GLY A 50 5.81 -17.15 -11.58
CA GLY A 50 5.40 -15.88 -12.18
C GLY A 50 5.47 -14.64 -11.27
N LEU A 51 4.79 -13.57 -11.68
CA LEU A 51 4.78 -12.28 -10.98
C LEU A 51 3.83 -12.31 -9.79
N ILE A 52 4.32 -11.91 -8.63
CA ILE A 52 3.52 -11.78 -7.42
C ILE A 52 3.52 -10.31 -6.99
N TYR A 53 2.33 -9.78 -6.72
CA TYR A 53 2.16 -8.53 -5.99
C TYR A 53 1.77 -8.83 -4.56
N ARG A 54 2.43 -8.21 -3.59
CA ARG A 54 2.16 -8.39 -2.16
C ARG A 54 1.71 -7.06 -1.57
N PHE A 55 0.46 -6.98 -1.15
CA PHE A 55 -0.08 -5.83 -0.43
C PHE A 55 -0.07 -6.15 1.05
N ARG A 56 0.69 -5.38 1.82
CA ARG A 56 0.88 -5.62 3.25
C ARG A 56 0.21 -4.50 4.03
N PHE A 57 -0.74 -4.88 4.86
CA PHE A 57 -1.56 -4.01 5.67
C PHE A 57 -1.25 -4.19 7.15
N VAL A 58 -1.51 -3.13 7.92
CA VAL A 58 -1.44 -3.14 9.37
C VAL A 58 -2.79 -2.75 9.94
N GLN A 59 -3.27 -3.53 10.90
CA GLN A 59 -4.35 -3.17 11.81
C GLN A 59 -3.76 -3.16 13.22
N ASP A 60 -3.75 -2.00 13.85
CA ASP A 60 -3.20 -1.85 15.20
C ASP A 60 -3.98 -2.74 16.19
N GLY A 61 -3.27 -3.60 16.92
CA GLY A 61 -3.89 -4.55 17.86
C GLY A 61 -4.60 -5.73 17.19
N PHE A 62 -4.30 -6.03 15.93
CA PHE A 62 -4.74 -7.27 15.29
C PHE A 62 -4.17 -8.49 16.02
N GLU A 63 -5.06 -9.42 16.36
CA GLU A 63 -4.77 -10.69 17.01
C GLU A 63 -5.58 -11.78 16.31
N VAL A 64 -5.00 -12.97 16.14
CA VAL A 64 -5.74 -14.11 15.59
C VAL A 64 -6.41 -14.85 16.75
N THR A 65 -7.74 -14.73 16.82
CA THR A 65 -8.55 -15.38 17.87
C THR A 65 -8.97 -16.78 17.44
N GLU A 66 -9.21 -17.66 18.42
CA GLU A 66 -9.75 -18.99 18.15
C GLU A 66 -11.14 -18.88 17.50
N GLY A 67 -11.31 -19.50 16.33
CA GLY A 67 -12.54 -19.37 15.52
C GLY A 67 -12.68 -18.06 14.74
N GLY A 68 -11.71 -17.15 14.82
CA GLY A 68 -11.71 -15.87 14.10
C GLY A 68 -11.27 -15.96 12.64
N PHE A 69 -10.92 -17.16 12.14
CA PHE A 69 -10.38 -17.34 10.79
C PHE A 69 -11.32 -16.81 9.70
N ASP A 70 -12.62 -17.14 9.76
CA ASP A 70 -13.59 -16.68 8.77
C ASP A 70 -13.70 -15.14 8.69
N ALA A 71 -13.59 -14.47 9.84
CA ALA A 71 -13.59 -13.01 9.89
C ALA A 71 -12.31 -12.44 9.25
N VAL A 72 -11.14 -13.01 9.56
CA VAL A 72 -9.87 -12.63 8.93
C VAL A 72 -9.91 -12.89 7.43
N MET A 73 -10.46 -14.02 6.98
CA MET A 73 -10.61 -14.32 5.56
C MET A 73 -11.52 -13.32 4.85
N SER A 74 -12.63 -12.91 5.49
CA SER A 74 -13.50 -11.86 4.96
C SER A 74 -12.76 -10.53 4.82
N ASP A 75 -11.88 -10.20 5.76
CA ASP A 75 -11.08 -8.97 5.70
C ASP A 75 -10.03 -9.02 4.58
N LEU A 76 -9.32 -10.15 4.45
CA LEU A 76 -8.32 -10.34 3.41
C LEU A 76 -8.95 -10.30 2.01
N GLN A 77 -10.11 -10.95 1.83
CA GLN A 77 -10.89 -10.90 0.59
C GLN A 77 -11.30 -9.45 0.27
N TYR A 78 -11.85 -8.73 1.25
CA TYR A 78 -12.24 -7.33 1.09
C TYR A 78 -11.04 -6.46 0.67
N LEU A 79 -9.90 -6.60 1.33
CA LEU A 79 -8.68 -5.86 0.99
C LEU A 79 -8.18 -6.21 -0.42
N CYS A 80 -8.32 -7.46 -0.84
CA CYS A 80 -7.98 -7.87 -2.20
C CYS A 80 -8.88 -7.19 -3.24
N ASP A 81 -10.19 -7.37 -3.13
CA ASP A 81 -11.17 -6.90 -4.11
C ASP A 81 -11.27 -5.37 -4.16
N SER A 82 -11.33 -4.72 -2.99
CA SER A 82 -11.61 -3.28 -2.90
C SER A 82 -10.35 -2.42 -2.98
N TYR A 83 -9.18 -2.94 -2.57
CA TYR A 83 -7.96 -2.15 -2.51
C TYR A 83 -6.92 -2.59 -3.53
N ALA A 84 -6.56 -3.89 -3.54
CA ALA A 84 -5.45 -4.39 -4.33
C ALA A 84 -5.78 -4.43 -5.83
N VAL A 85 -6.91 -5.04 -6.22
CA VAL A 85 -7.29 -5.18 -7.64
C VAL A 85 -7.33 -3.85 -8.39
N PRO A 86 -7.97 -2.77 -7.87
CA PRO A 86 -7.98 -1.48 -8.56
C PRO A 86 -6.60 -0.83 -8.72
N ARG A 87 -5.60 -1.29 -7.96
CA ARG A 87 -4.23 -0.75 -7.95
C ARG A 87 -3.24 -1.62 -8.72
N LEU A 88 -3.69 -2.71 -9.35
CA LEU A 88 -2.86 -3.50 -10.23
C LEU A 88 -2.52 -2.74 -11.52
N PRO A 89 -1.35 -3.00 -12.13
CA PRO A 89 -0.97 -2.36 -13.38
C PRO A 89 -1.96 -2.71 -14.51
N SER A 90 -2.52 -1.70 -15.18
CA SER A 90 -3.40 -1.91 -16.34
C SER A 90 -2.64 -2.22 -17.64
N VAL A 91 -1.31 -2.09 -17.62
CA VAL A 91 -0.41 -2.33 -18.76
C VAL A 91 0.81 -3.10 -18.26
N GLY A 92 1.27 -4.06 -19.07
CA GLY A 92 2.42 -4.91 -18.75
C GLY A 92 2.00 -6.28 -18.18
N PRO A 93 2.98 -7.07 -17.70
CA PRO A 93 2.72 -8.38 -17.13
C PRO A 93 1.76 -8.27 -15.94
N GLN A 94 0.69 -9.05 -15.99
CA GLN A 94 -0.23 -9.18 -14.87
C GLN A 94 0.38 -10.12 -13.82
N PRO A 95 0.09 -9.92 -12.52
CA PRO A 95 0.47 -10.91 -11.53
C PRO A 95 -0.27 -12.23 -11.77
N ASP A 96 0.46 -13.32 -11.56
CA ASP A 96 -0.12 -14.65 -11.42
C ASP A 96 -0.81 -14.79 -10.06
N GLN A 97 -0.29 -14.10 -9.04
CA GLN A 97 -0.88 -14.04 -7.70
C GLN A 97 -0.81 -12.66 -7.07
N VAL A 98 -1.83 -12.34 -6.29
CA VAL A 98 -1.86 -11.24 -5.34
C VAL A 98 -1.86 -11.83 -3.93
N VAL A 99 -0.86 -11.48 -3.13
CA VAL A 99 -0.80 -11.85 -1.72
C VAL A 99 -1.26 -10.68 -0.87
N ILE A 100 -2.25 -10.91 -0.03
CA ILE A 100 -2.70 -9.94 0.96
C ILE A 100 -2.16 -10.38 2.32
N SER A 101 -1.50 -9.47 3.04
CA SER A 101 -1.06 -9.71 4.41
C SER A 101 -1.68 -8.69 5.35
N LEU A 102 -2.15 -9.15 6.51
CA LEU A 102 -2.63 -8.32 7.60
C LEU A 102 -1.81 -8.62 8.86
N ALA A 103 -1.21 -7.60 9.45
CA ALA A 103 -0.38 -7.71 10.65
C ALA A 103 -0.81 -6.75 11.76
N GLY A 104 -0.51 -7.10 13.01
CA GLY A 104 -0.74 -6.26 14.20
C GLY A 104 0.15 -5.03 14.30
N ALA A 105 1.27 -5.03 13.59
CA ALA A 105 2.23 -3.93 13.54
C ALA A 105 3.05 -4.00 12.24
N LYS A 106 3.80 -2.94 11.93
CA LYS A 106 4.73 -2.91 10.80
C LYS A 106 5.87 -3.92 11.02
N THR A 107 6.14 -4.75 10.02
CA THR A 107 7.19 -5.79 10.05
C THR A 107 8.12 -5.69 8.84
N VAL A 108 9.33 -6.21 8.95
CA VAL A 108 10.28 -6.28 7.83
C VAL A 108 9.99 -7.52 6.98
N PHE A 109 9.97 -7.37 5.66
CA PHE A 109 9.71 -8.51 4.77
C PHE A 109 10.79 -9.58 4.89
N GLY A 110 10.37 -10.84 5.02
CA GLY A 110 11.30 -11.98 5.09
C GLY A 110 12.02 -12.13 6.43
N GLU A 111 11.75 -11.28 7.42
CA GLU A 111 12.33 -11.36 8.76
C GLU A 111 11.26 -11.75 9.79
N PRO A 112 11.53 -12.73 10.66
CA PRO A 112 10.58 -13.10 11.72
C PRO A 112 10.44 -11.94 12.71
N THR A 113 9.19 -11.60 13.06
CA THR A 113 8.88 -10.61 14.10
C THR A 113 8.07 -11.28 15.22
N PRO A 114 8.73 -11.91 16.22
CA PRO A 114 8.04 -12.59 17.30
C PRO A 114 7.10 -11.65 18.07
N GLY A 115 5.91 -12.14 18.41
CA GLY A 115 4.91 -11.37 19.15
C GLY A 115 4.06 -10.42 18.30
N VAL A 116 4.24 -10.39 16.97
CA VAL A 116 3.32 -9.70 16.05
C VAL A 116 2.50 -10.75 15.32
N ALA A 117 1.19 -10.77 15.57
CA ALA A 117 0.26 -11.58 14.79
C ALA A 117 0.25 -11.12 13.34
N GLN A 118 0.34 -12.06 12.41
CA GLN A 118 0.29 -11.81 10.98
C GLN A 118 -0.36 -13.00 10.27
N VAL A 119 -1.30 -12.70 9.37
CA VAL A 119 -1.89 -13.66 8.44
C VAL A 119 -1.59 -13.18 7.02
N PHE A 120 -1.42 -14.12 6.09
CA PHE A 120 -1.32 -13.82 4.68
C PHE A 120 -1.97 -14.92 3.85
N GLU A 121 -2.59 -14.53 2.75
CA GLU A 121 -3.27 -15.44 1.82
C GLU A 121 -2.97 -15.02 0.38
N ALA A 122 -3.03 -15.97 -0.56
CA ALA A 122 -2.90 -15.68 -1.99
C ALA A 122 -4.24 -15.71 -2.68
N PHE A 123 -4.35 -14.85 -3.67
CA PHE A 123 -5.48 -14.76 -4.55
C PHE A 123 -5.00 -14.74 -5.99
N ARG A 124 -5.67 -15.50 -6.84
CA ARG A 124 -5.60 -15.29 -8.29
C ARG A 124 -6.64 -14.24 -8.66
N VAL A 125 -6.26 -13.29 -9.50
CA VAL A 125 -7.21 -12.28 -9.98
C VAL A 125 -7.79 -12.74 -11.30
N GLU A 126 -9.10 -12.89 -11.35
CA GLU A 126 -9.84 -13.30 -12.55
C GLU A 126 -11.03 -12.36 -12.74
N ASN A 127 -11.18 -11.77 -13.92
CA ASN A 127 -12.27 -10.83 -14.22
C ASN A 127 -12.43 -9.67 -13.21
N GLY A 128 -11.33 -9.24 -12.59
CA GLY A 128 -11.34 -8.17 -11.59
C GLY A 128 -11.86 -8.58 -10.21
N VAL A 129 -11.93 -9.88 -9.92
CA VAL A 129 -12.24 -10.41 -8.59
C VAL A 129 -11.11 -11.32 -8.10
N CYS A 130 -10.89 -11.35 -6.79
CA CYS A 130 -9.92 -12.21 -6.16
C CYS A 130 -10.52 -13.59 -5.88
N ILE A 131 -9.90 -14.63 -6.42
CA ILE A 131 -10.21 -16.03 -6.15
C ILE A 131 -9.14 -16.54 -5.19
N TRP A 132 -9.55 -16.93 -3.97
CA TRP A 132 -8.64 -17.46 -2.97
C TRP A 132 -7.93 -18.74 -3.46
N GLU A 133 -6.62 -18.77 -3.34
CA GLU A 133 -5.78 -19.95 -3.56
C GLU A 133 -5.28 -20.42 -2.19
N GLU A 134 -5.95 -21.42 -1.62
CA GLU A 134 -5.56 -22.02 -0.34
C GLU A 134 -4.07 -22.41 -0.36
N PHE A 135 -3.36 -22.05 0.71
CA PHE A 135 -1.93 -22.33 0.90
C PHE A 135 -1.66 -23.53 1.81
#